data_AF-A0A844GAT9-F1
#
_entry.id   AF-A0A844GAT9-F1
#
_cell.length_a   1.000
_cell.length_b   1.000
_cell.length_c   1.000
_cell.angle_alpha   90.00
_cell.angle_beta   90.00
_cell.angle_gamma   90.00
#
_symmetry.space_group_name_H-M   'P 1'
#
loop_
_entity.id
_entity.type
_entity.pdbx_description
1 polymer ?
#
loop_
_entity_poly.entity_id
_entity_poly.type
_entity_poly.pdbx_seq_one_letter_code
_entity_poly.pdbx_strand_id
1 'polypeptide(L)'
;MGDHPCPDANAAVARYRAGLAGQHQSVRTSPAARRLHSAPQTASGRLPCPAKGQLELEVLESAALSDIGRVSEVIRACQKLGVRFALDDFGTGYASLAYLRRLPADVLKIDQTFVHDMLSDSDDRSIVEGVVSLARTFRRQVIAEGMETPEHGALLIAMGCDLAQGYCVARPMSAAALPGWIEQYSVPPLWNAAARGQFPSEDLSLFSAAIHHWGWCEQVEQACLKTDAGDTDSTLERDSTQCVFGKWFHGQGYQQYGQFD
;
A
#
# COMPACT_ATOMS: atom_id res chain seq x y z
N MET A 1 -30.07 15.75 19.38
CA MET A 1 -29.50 14.61 20.13
C MET A 1 -28.02 14.60 19.86
N GLY A 2 -27.22 14.86 20.89
CA GLY A 2 -25.85 15.36 20.79
C GLY A 2 -24.82 14.33 20.32
N ASP A 3 -23.70 14.88 19.85
CA ASP A 3 -22.42 14.21 19.63
C ASP A 3 -21.96 13.53 20.92
N HIS A 4 -22.24 12.23 21.04
CA HIS A 4 -21.57 11.38 22.02
C HIS A 4 -20.52 10.55 21.28
N PRO A 5 -19.23 10.70 21.62
CA PRO A 5 -18.20 9.90 20.99
C PRO A 5 -18.34 8.44 21.46
N CYS A 6 -18.10 7.48 20.56
CA CYS A 6 -18.46 6.09 20.80
C CYS A 6 -17.75 5.52 22.04
N PRO A 7 -18.48 5.06 23.08
CA PRO A 7 -17.89 4.61 24.34
C PRO A 7 -16.85 3.51 24.14
N ASP A 8 -17.09 2.55 23.24
CA ASP A 8 -16.21 1.40 23.02
C ASP A 8 -14.91 1.77 22.29
N ALA A 9 -14.98 2.61 21.25
CA ALA A 9 -13.81 3.10 20.51
C ALA A 9 -12.94 4.03 21.37
N ASN A 10 -13.57 4.97 22.07
CA ASN A 10 -12.87 5.85 22.99
C ASN A 10 -12.28 5.10 24.17
N ALA A 11 -12.99 4.11 24.72
CA ALA A 11 -12.46 3.27 25.78
C ALA A 11 -11.26 2.45 25.29
N ALA A 12 -11.29 1.92 24.07
CA ALA A 12 -10.14 1.21 23.51
C ALA A 12 -8.93 2.13 23.30
N VAL A 13 -9.12 3.32 22.71
CA VAL A 13 -8.04 4.31 22.55
C VAL A 13 -7.50 4.78 23.89
N ALA A 14 -8.38 5.10 24.85
CA ALA A 14 -7.99 5.50 26.20
C ALA A 14 -7.26 4.38 26.93
N ARG A 15 -7.71 3.12 26.78
CA ARG A 15 -7.06 1.94 27.35
C ARG A 15 -5.70 1.69 26.73
N TYR A 16 -5.57 1.85 25.42
CA TYR A 16 -4.29 1.74 24.73
C TYR A 16 -3.30 2.80 25.23
N ARG A 17 -3.73 4.07 25.28
CA ARG A 17 -2.92 5.19 25.80
C ARG A 17 -2.52 4.99 27.27
N ALA A 18 -3.45 4.60 28.13
CA ALA A 18 -3.18 4.34 29.55
C ALA A 18 -2.27 3.12 29.75
N GLY A 19 -2.46 2.09 28.94
CA GLY A 19 -1.64 0.88 28.92
C GLY A 19 -0.18 1.12 28.53
N LEU A 20 0.16 2.27 27.93
CA LEU A 20 1.52 2.61 27.50
C LEU A 20 2.03 3.91 28.14
N ALA A 21 1.46 4.33 29.27
CA ALA A 21 1.87 5.55 29.97
C ALA A 21 3.39 5.54 30.27
N GLY A 22 4.11 6.55 29.77
CA GLY A 22 5.58 6.71 29.94
C GLY A 22 6.43 6.46 28.69
N GLN A 23 5.85 6.01 27.57
CA GLN A 23 6.53 5.88 26.27
C GLN A 23 6.05 6.97 25.29
N HIS A 24 6.87 7.37 24.30
CA HIS A 24 6.42 8.26 23.22
C HIS A 24 5.31 7.56 22.42
N GLN A 25 4.09 8.09 22.48
CA GLN A 25 2.91 7.50 21.85
C GLN A 25 2.57 8.25 20.56
N SER A 26 2.65 7.58 19.42
CA SER A 26 1.89 7.98 18.24
C SER A 26 0.83 6.91 18.02
N VAL A 27 -0.44 7.28 18.18
CA VAL A 27 -1.57 6.46 17.74
C VAL A 27 -2.12 7.16 16.52
N ARG A 28 -1.88 6.55 15.36
CA ARG A 28 -2.46 6.98 14.09
C ARG A 28 -3.71 6.15 13.83
N THR A 29 -4.74 6.79 13.29
CA THR A 29 -5.90 6.12 12.73
C THR A 29 -5.71 6.11 11.22
N SER A 30 -5.71 4.92 10.63
CA SER A 30 -5.39 4.74 9.21
C SER A 30 -6.44 5.39 8.30
N PRO A 31 -6.05 5.98 7.16
CA PRO A 31 -6.92 6.09 6.00
C PRO A 31 -7.36 4.67 5.59
N ALA A 32 -8.60 4.49 5.12
CA ALA A 32 -9.05 3.17 4.69
C ALA A 32 -8.24 2.68 3.47
N ALA A 33 -7.35 1.70 3.66
CA ALA A 33 -6.68 1.01 2.57
C ALA A 33 -7.68 0.28 1.66
N ARG A 34 -7.33 0.14 0.39
CA ARG A 34 -8.25 -0.41 -0.62
C ARG A 34 -7.72 -1.66 -1.28
N ARG A 35 -8.65 -2.58 -1.55
CA ARG A 35 -8.41 -3.72 -2.43
C ARG A 35 -8.21 -3.23 -3.86
N LEU A 36 -7.06 -3.54 -4.42
CA LEU A 36 -6.65 -3.09 -5.76
C LEU A 36 -7.46 -3.74 -6.88
N HIS A 37 -8.07 -4.91 -6.63
CA HIS A 37 -8.83 -5.67 -7.62
C HIS A 37 -10.35 -5.69 -7.36
N SER A 38 -10.90 -4.73 -6.60
CA SER A 38 -12.34 -4.65 -6.35
C SER A 38 -12.87 -3.22 -6.29
N ALA A 39 -14.05 -3.00 -6.84
CA ALA A 39 -14.76 -1.72 -6.75
C ALA A 39 -15.11 -1.37 -5.28
N PRO A 40 -15.17 -0.06 -4.94
CA PRO A 40 -15.50 0.39 -3.61
C PRO A 40 -16.96 0.06 -3.26
N GLN A 41 -17.20 -0.34 -2.00
CA GLN A 41 -18.56 -0.52 -1.49
C GLN A 41 -19.17 0.84 -1.14
N THR A 42 -20.46 1.04 -1.45
CA THR A 42 -21.21 2.26 -1.12
C THR A 42 -21.24 2.50 0.39
N ALA A 43 -20.62 3.58 0.86
CA ALA A 43 -20.76 4.03 2.24
C ALA A 43 -22.05 4.87 2.37
N SER A 44 -23.13 4.24 2.84
CA SER A 44 -24.41 4.92 3.01
C SER A 44 -24.48 5.67 4.35
N GLY A 45 -24.48 7.01 4.30
CA GLY A 45 -24.92 7.89 5.40
C GLY A 45 -23.82 8.46 6.32
N ARG A 46 -24.23 9.43 7.17
CA ARG A 46 -23.40 10.02 8.25
C ARG A 46 -22.74 8.91 9.05
N LEU A 47 -21.41 8.92 9.17
CA LEU A 47 -20.66 7.89 9.90
C LEU A 47 -21.14 7.83 11.36
N PRO A 48 -21.83 6.75 11.77
CA PRO A 48 -22.11 6.48 13.17
C PRO A 48 -20.80 6.07 13.87
N CYS A 49 -20.88 5.77 15.17
CA CYS A 49 -19.85 4.99 15.85
C CYS A 49 -19.35 3.83 14.95
N PRO A 50 -18.03 3.65 14.77
CA PRO A 50 -17.53 2.50 14.01
C PRO A 50 -18.05 1.22 14.66
N ALA A 51 -18.70 0.38 13.86
CA ALA A 51 -19.13 -0.93 14.34
C ALA A 51 -17.91 -1.74 14.80
N LYS A 52 -18.13 -2.75 15.66
CA LYS A 52 -17.05 -3.67 16.05
C LYS A 52 -16.31 -4.19 14.81
N GLY A 53 -14.98 -4.09 14.81
CA GLY A 53 -14.12 -4.47 13.68
C GLY A 53 -13.85 -3.36 12.66
N GLN A 54 -14.45 -2.16 12.80
CA GLN A 54 -14.23 -1.03 11.87
C GLN A 54 -13.21 0.00 12.36
N LEU A 55 -12.67 -0.16 13.57
CA LEU A 55 -11.58 0.67 14.08
C LEU A 55 -10.27 -0.11 14.00
N GLU A 56 -9.28 0.51 13.38
CA GLU A 56 -7.90 0.03 13.34
C GLU A 56 -6.98 1.09 13.95
N LEU A 57 -6.07 0.65 14.82
CA LEU A 57 -5.05 1.49 15.42
C LEU A 57 -3.67 1.07 14.91
N GLU A 58 -2.86 2.06 14.57
CA GLU A 58 -1.48 1.85 14.14
C GLU A 58 -0.53 1.91 15.33
N VAL A 59 0.42 0.97 15.34
CA VAL A 59 1.54 0.92 16.27
C VAL A 59 2.80 1.12 15.48
N LEU A 60 3.56 2.16 15.81
CA LEU A 60 4.88 2.36 15.21
C LEU A 60 5.83 1.23 15.56
N GLU A 61 6.69 0.88 14.60
CA GLU A 61 7.72 -0.13 14.79
C GLU A 61 8.59 0.13 16.04
N SER A 62 9.09 1.36 16.18
CA SER A 62 9.96 1.77 17.30
C SER A 62 9.27 1.68 18.67
N ALA A 63 7.99 2.01 18.74
CA ALA A 63 7.22 1.96 20.00
C ALA A 63 7.01 0.51 20.46
N ALA A 64 6.72 -0.40 19.52
CA ALA A 64 6.49 -1.82 19.81
C ALA A 64 7.75 -2.52 20.37
N LEU A 65 8.95 -2.07 20.00
CA LEU A 65 10.22 -2.70 20.36
C LEU A 65 10.65 -2.45 21.81
N SER A 66 10.15 -1.38 22.44
CA SER A 66 10.57 -0.97 23.78
C SER A 66 10.08 -1.89 24.90
N ASP A 67 8.86 -2.43 24.79
CA ASP A 67 8.29 -3.44 25.70
C ASP A 67 7.20 -4.26 24.99
N ILE A 68 7.66 -5.22 24.17
CA ILE A 68 6.76 -6.04 23.35
C ILE A 68 5.74 -6.83 24.17
N GLY A 69 6.09 -7.24 25.40
CA GLY A 69 5.21 -7.99 26.29
C GLY A 69 4.01 -7.16 26.69
N ARG A 70 4.29 -5.98 27.26
CA ARG A 70 3.27 -5.02 27.68
C ARG A 70 2.42 -4.54 26.50
N VAL A 71 3.04 -4.17 25.37
CA VAL A 71 2.33 -3.74 24.17
C VAL A 71 1.38 -4.84 23.68
N SER A 72 1.83 -6.10 23.66
CA SER A 72 1.01 -7.23 23.24
C SER A 72 -0.21 -7.46 24.16
N GLU A 73 -0.06 -7.31 25.47
CA GLU A 73 -1.16 -7.42 26.42
C GLU A 73 -2.23 -6.35 26.19
N VAL A 74 -1.78 -5.11 25.98
CA VAL A 74 -2.66 -3.96 25.72
C VAL A 74 -3.41 -4.14 24.39
N ILE A 75 -2.72 -4.57 23.33
CA ILE A 75 -3.35 -4.87 22.03
C ILE A 75 -4.42 -5.95 22.19
N ARG A 76 -4.10 -7.08 22.85
CA ARG A 76 -5.09 -8.16 23.07
C ARG A 76 -6.30 -7.70 23.87
N ALA A 77 -6.11 -6.81 24.86
CA ALA A 77 -7.21 -6.24 25.62
C ALA A 77 -8.12 -5.36 24.74
N CYS A 78 -7.55 -4.60 23.81
CA CYS A 78 -8.29 -3.78 22.85
C CYS A 78 -8.98 -4.62 21.76
N GLN A 79 -8.35 -5.70 21.30
CA GLN A 79 -8.95 -6.66 20.35
C GLN A 79 -10.21 -7.33 20.91
N LYS A 80 -10.28 -7.58 22.23
CA LYS A 80 -11.52 -8.04 22.89
C LYS A 80 -12.68 -7.05 22.77
N LEU A 81 -12.39 -5.77 22.51
CA LEU A 81 -13.38 -4.72 22.25
C LEU A 81 -13.72 -4.61 20.75
N GLY A 82 -13.07 -5.39 19.89
CA GLY A 82 -13.28 -5.38 18.44
C GLY A 82 -12.41 -4.37 17.68
N VAL A 83 -11.29 -3.93 18.25
CA VAL A 83 -10.33 -3.03 17.59
C VAL A 83 -9.22 -3.84 16.92
N ARG A 84 -8.93 -3.54 15.65
CA ARG A 84 -7.83 -4.11 14.89
C ARG A 84 -6.54 -3.33 15.11
N PHE A 85 -5.41 -3.97 14.88
CA PHE A 85 -4.10 -3.31 14.99
C PHE A 85 -3.25 -3.53 13.75
N ALA A 86 -2.58 -2.47 13.32
CA ALA A 86 -1.57 -2.48 12.27
C ALA A 86 -0.19 -2.18 12.86
N LEU A 87 0.84 -2.88 12.37
CA LEU A 87 2.24 -2.49 12.58
C LEU A 87 2.65 -1.57 11.43
N ASP A 88 3.05 -0.37 11.78
CA ASP A 88 3.30 0.76 10.88
C ASP A 88 4.79 0.96 10.61
N ASP A 89 5.13 1.59 9.48
CA ASP A 89 6.49 1.90 9.03
C ASP A 89 7.44 0.67 8.96
N PHE A 90 6.90 -0.52 8.67
CA PHE A 90 7.69 -1.76 8.73
C PHE A 90 8.78 -1.80 7.65
N GLY A 91 10.01 -2.10 8.08
CA GLY A 91 11.19 -2.20 7.22
C GLY A 91 12.15 -1.02 7.36
N THR A 92 11.74 0.04 8.07
CA THR A 92 12.58 1.23 8.32
C THR A 92 13.42 1.11 9.60
N GLY A 93 13.22 0.06 10.40
CA GLY A 93 13.82 -0.09 11.73
C GLY A 93 14.33 -1.50 12.11
N TYR A 94 14.26 -1.80 13.41
CA TYR A 94 14.86 -2.97 14.08
C TYR A 94 13.89 -4.14 14.32
N ALA A 95 12.70 -4.16 13.71
CA ALA A 95 11.72 -5.22 13.91
C ALA A 95 12.20 -6.57 13.37
N SER A 96 12.86 -7.31 14.25
CA SER A 96 13.17 -8.72 14.03
C SER A 96 11.90 -9.57 13.84
N LEU A 97 12.06 -10.67 13.11
CA LEU A 97 11.05 -11.72 12.96
C LEU A 97 10.46 -12.21 14.29
N ALA A 98 11.27 -12.20 15.35
CA ALA A 98 10.83 -12.59 16.69
C ALA A 98 9.81 -11.61 17.27
N TYR A 99 9.94 -10.31 16.99
CA TYR A 99 8.97 -9.30 17.39
C TYR A 99 7.69 -9.44 16.59
N LEU A 100 7.80 -9.58 15.27
CA LEU A 100 6.65 -9.77 14.41
C LEU A 100 5.81 -10.95 14.93
N ARG A 101 6.43 -12.10 15.20
CA ARG A 101 5.75 -13.30 15.74
C ARG A 101 5.00 -13.06 17.07
N ARG A 102 5.49 -12.18 17.95
CA ARG A 102 4.91 -11.94 19.29
C ARG A 102 3.83 -10.86 19.28
N LEU A 103 3.99 -9.83 18.45
CA LEU A 103 3.05 -8.72 18.34
C LEU A 103 1.72 -9.22 17.73
N PRO A 104 0.58 -9.11 18.43
CA PRO A 104 -0.71 -9.56 17.91
C PRO A 104 -1.34 -8.51 16.97
N ALA A 105 -0.58 -8.03 15.99
CA ALA A 105 -1.08 -7.15 14.93
C ALA A 105 -1.74 -7.96 13.80
N ASP A 106 -2.85 -7.45 13.28
CA ASP A 106 -3.64 -8.04 12.20
C ASP A 106 -3.10 -7.66 10.82
N VAL A 107 -2.46 -6.49 10.74
CA VAL A 107 -1.99 -5.85 9.52
C VAL A 107 -0.52 -5.47 9.65
N LEU A 108 0.22 -5.61 8.57
CA LEU A 108 1.57 -5.09 8.39
C LEU A 108 1.54 -4.02 7.30
N LYS A 109 1.99 -2.81 7.59
CA LYS A 109 2.06 -1.73 6.60
C LYS A 109 3.50 -1.55 6.13
N ILE A 110 3.69 -1.59 4.82
CA ILE A 110 4.99 -1.39 4.16
C ILE A 110 5.21 0.11 4.01
N ASP A 111 6.33 0.62 4.52
CA ASP A 111 6.64 2.04 4.45
C ASP A 111 6.67 2.57 3.00
N GLN A 112 6.18 3.79 2.84
CA GLN A 112 6.10 4.47 1.55
C GLN A 112 7.45 4.65 0.85
N THR A 113 8.57 4.73 1.59
CA THR A 113 9.88 4.93 0.96
C THR A 113 10.23 3.74 0.07
N PHE A 114 9.98 2.51 0.54
CA PHE A 114 10.22 1.31 -0.26
C PHE A 114 9.23 1.20 -1.43
N VAL A 115 7.96 1.52 -1.19
CA VAL A 115 6.93 1.42 -2.22
C VAL A 115 7.16 2.44 -3.33
N HIS A 116 7.61 3.65 -3.02
CA HIS A 116 7.88 4.69 -4.01
C HIS A 116 8.96 4.27 -5.02
N ASP A 117 10.04 3.68 -4.53
CA ASP A 117 11.23 3.42 -5.34
C ASP A 117 11.25 2.00 -5.96
N MET A 118 10.35 1.08 -5.55
CA MET A 118 10.34 -0.34 -5.98
C MET A 118 10.22 -0.57 -7.51
N LEU A 119 9.72 0.42 -8.25
CA LEU A 119 9.61 0.34 -9.71
C LEU A 119 10.99 0.45 -10.39
N SER A 120 11.88 1.28 -9.83
CA SER A 120 13.20 1.58 -10.38
C SER A 120 14.36 0.96 -9.61
N ASP A 121 14.19 0.70 -8.31
CA ASP A 121 15.21 0.12 -7.44
C ASP A 121 14.90 -1.36 -7.15
N SER A 122 15.85 -2.25 -7.45
CA SER A 122 15.71 -3.68 -7.22
C SER A 122 15.82 -4.07 -5.74
N ASP A 123 16.55 -3.30 -4.94
CA ASP A 123 16.72 -3.56 -3.51
C ASP A 123 15.42 -3.21 -2.78
N ASP A 124 14.84 -2.05 -3.05
CA ASP A 124 13.53 -1.68 -2.48
C ASP A 124 12.42 -2.63 -2.92
N ARG A 125 12.44 -3.07 -4.18
CA ARG A 125 11.53 -4.12 -4.67
C ARG A 125 11.69 -5.43 -3.89
N SER A 126 12.92 -5.85 -3.63
CA SER A 126 13.22 -7.06 -2.87
C SER A 126 12.77 -6.94 -1.41
N ILE A 127 12.85 -5.74 -0.83
CA ILE A 127 12.31 -5.45 0.50
C ILE A 127 10.79 -5.61 0.49
N VAL A 128 10.08 -4.96 -0.46
CA VAL A 128 8.61 -5.08 -0.58
C VAL A 128 8.20 -6.55 -0.73
N GLU A 129 8.85 -7.31 -1.62
CA GLU A 129 8.58 -8.74 -1.83
C GLU A 129 8.80 -9.56 -0.54
N GLY A 130 9.92 -9.32 0.15
CA GLY A 130 10.25 -9.97 1.41
C GLY A 130 9.19 -9.71 2.49
N VAL A 131 8.73 -8.47 2.61
CA VAL A 131 7.68 -8.08 3.57
C VAL A 131 6.34 -8.75 3.23
N VAL A 132 5.96 -8.80 1.95
CA VAL A 132 4.73 -9.48 1.50
C VAL A 132 4.79 -10.98 1.80
N SER A 133 5.90 -11.64 1.49
CA SER A 133 6.13 -13.05 1.81
C SER A 133 6.06 -13.33 3.31
N LEU A 134 6.61 -12.40 4.11
CA LEU A 134 6.60 -12.50 5.56
C LEU A 134 5.19 -12.38 6.14
N ALA A 135 4.43 -11.39 5.68
CA ALA A 135 3.04 -11.20 6.09
C ALA A 135 2.20 -12.45 5.82
N ARG A 136 2.36 -13.07 4.63
CA ARG A 136 1.71 -14.35 4.28
C ARG A 136 2.09 -15.47 5.25
N THR A 137 3.38 -15.62 5.54
CA THR A 137 3.89 -16.64 6.46
C THR A 137 3.25 -16.51 7.84
N PHE A 138 3.10 -15.28 8.34
CA PHE A 138 2.44 -15.00 9.61
C PHE A 138 0.92 -14.86 9.53
N ARG A 139 0.32 -15.10 8.36
CA ARG A 139 -1.13 -14.97 8.08
C ARG A 139 -1.68 -13.59 8.43
N ARG A 140 -0.92 -12.55 8.10
CA ARG A 140 -1.28 -11.14 8.29
C ARG A 140 -1.71 -10.55 6.96
N GLN A 141 -2.58 -9.55 7.04
CA GLN A 141 -2.80 -8.68 5.89
C GLN A 141 -1.60 -7.76 5.72
N VAL A 142 -1.30 -7.42 4.49
CA VAL A 142 -0.25 -6.45 4.15
C VAL A 142 -0.90 -5.27 3.43
N ILE A 143 -0.49 -4.05 3.77
CA ILE A 143 -0.90 -2.81 3.10
C ILE A 143 0.35 -2.10 2.62
N ALA A 144 0.45 -1.81 1.33
CA ALA A 144 1.52 -0.95 0.81
C ALA A 144 1.13 0.52 0.92
N GLU A 145 2.01 1.36 1.47
CA GLU A 145 1.79 2.80 1.60
C GLU A 145 2.47 3.60 0.50
N GLY A 146 2.01 4.82 0.21
CA GLY A 146 2.68 5.67 -0.78
C GLY A 146 2.50 5.23 -2.24
N MET A 147 1.44 4.48 -2.57
CA MET A 147 1.17 4.08 -3.95
C MET A 147 0.75 5.27 -4.84
N GLU A 148 1.65 5.74 -5.71
CA GLU A 148 1.43 6.97 -6.48
C GLU A 148 0.93 6.76 -7.90
N THR A 149 1.20 5.59 -8.51
CA THR A 149 0.87 5.35 -9.93
C THR A 149 0.20 3.98 -10.17
N PRO A 150 -0.49 3.77 -11.31
CA PRO A 150 -1.07 2.48 -11.65
C PRO A 150 -0.04 1.34 -11.72
N GLU A 151 1.18 1.65 -12.14
CA GLU A 151 2.31 0.71 -12.25
C GLU A 151 2.66 0.11 -10.88
N HIS A 152 2.68 0.94 -9.83
CA HIS A 152 2.86 0.47 -8.46
C HIS A 152 1.81 -0.57 -8.08
N GLY A 153 0.53 -0.27 -8.31
CA GLY A 153 -0.56 -1.18 -7.95
C GLY A 153 -0.51 -2.50 -8.70
N ALA A 154 -0.15 -2.48 -9.97
CA ALA A 154 0.00 -3.71 -10.75
C ALA A 154 1.18 -4.57 -10.27
N LEU A 155 2.32 -3.97 -9.92
CA LEU A 155 3.44 -4.70 -9.34
C LEU A 155 3.12 -5.26 -7.95
N LEU A 156 2.43 -4.50 -7.10
CA LEU A 156 1.94 -4.97 -5.80
C LEU A 156 0.98 -6.17 -5.96
N ILE A 157 0.04 -6.13 -6.91
CA ILE A 157 -0.85 -7.26 -7.22
C ILE A 157 -0.05 -8.49 -7.67
N ALA A 158 0.97 -8.32 -8.51
CA ALA A 158 1.81 -9.44 -8.96
C ALA A 158 2.62 -10.07 -7.82
N MET A 159 3.09 -9.24 -6.88
CA MET A 159 3.68 -9.73 -5.62
C MET A 159 2.62 -10.34 -4.69
N GLY A 160 1.33 -10.12 -4.98
CA GLY A 160 0.10 -10.47 -4.26
C GLY A 160 -0.08 -9.76 -2.93
N CYS A 161 0.28 -8.47 -2.94
CA CYS A 161 -0.19 -7.44 -2.03
C CYS A 161 -1.43 -6.78 -2.65
N ASP A 162 -2.62 -7.19 -2.18
CA ASP A 162 -3.88 -6.72 -2.76
C ASP A 162 -4.42 -5.44 -2.11
N LEU A 163 -3.80 -4.96 -1.03
CA LEU A 163 -4.23 -3.75 -0.32
C LEU A 163 -3.16 -2.67 -0.42
N ALA A 164 -3.55 -1.46 -0.80
CA ALA A 164 -2.65 -0.31 -0.78
C ALA A 164 -3.35 1.00 -0.41
N GLN A 165 -2.54 1.98 -0.03
CA GLN A 165 -2.93 3.37 0.14
C GLN A 165 -1.95 4.29 -0.58
N GLY A 166 -2.46 5.38 -1.14
CA GLY A 166 -1.64 6.36 -1.84
C GLY A 166 -2.43 7.19 -2.83
N TYR A 167 -1.77 8.17 -3.44
CA TYR A 167 -2.40 9.16 -4.30
C TYR A 167 -2.99 8.59 -5.59
N CYS A 168 -2.51 7.43 -6.06
CA CYS A 168 -3.14 6.75 -7.19
C CYS A 168 -4.58 6.31 -6.89
N VAL A 169 -4.87 5.96 -5.62
CA VAL A 169 -6.23 5.67 -5.19
C VAL A 169 -6.99 6.98 -4.98
N ALA A 170 -6.49 7.79 -4.07
CA ALA A 170 -7.09 9.06 -3.69
C ALA A 170 -6.13 9.87 -2.82
N ARG A 171 -6.21 11.20 -2.92
CA ARG A 171 -5.66 12.08 -1.88
C ARG A 171 -6.54 12.03 -0.63
N PRO A 172 -5.97 12.32 0.57
CA PRO A 172 -6.77 12.53 1.77
C PRO A 172 -7.89 13.54 1.51
N MET A 173 -9.11 13.18 1.92
CA MET A 173 -10.30 13.98 1.68
C MET A 173 -11.16 14.08 2.94
N SER A 174 -12.05 15.08 2.98
CA SER A 174 -13.01 15.17 4.08
C SER A 174 -14.02 14.02 4.01
N ALA A 175 -14.56 13.62 5.16
CA ALA A 175 -15.59 12.58 5.22
C ALA A 175 -16.83 12.90 4.35
N ALA A 176 -17.13 14.19 4.14
CA ALA A 176 -18.24 14.63 3.29
C ALA A 176 -17.99 14.41 1.80
N ALA A 177 -16.72 14.39 1.35
CA ALA A 177 -16.36 14.13 -0.04
C ALA A 177 -16.36 12.64 -0.39
N LEU A 178 -16.26 11.77 0.62
CA LEU A 178 -16.09 10.32 0.44
C LEU A 178 -17.23 9.66 -0.36
N PRO A 179 -18.54 9.93 -0.13
CA PRO A 179 -19.59 9.29 -0.90
C PRO A 179 -19.52 9.59 -2.39
N GLY A 180 -19.33 10.86 -2.77
CA GLY A 180 -19.20 11.26 -4.17
C GLY A 180 -17.95 10.67 -4.83
N TRP A 181 -16.85 10.58 -4.08
CA TRP A 181 -15.65 9.89 -4.56
C TRP A 181 -15.90 8.38 -4.79
N ILE A 182 -16.63 7.70 -3.89
CA ILE A 182 -16.94 6.26 -4.03
C ILE A 182 -17.73 5.99 -5.31
N GLU A 183 -18.71 6.84 -5.61
CA GLU A 183 -19.58 6.70 -6.79
C GLU A 183 -18.83 6.90 -8.11
N GLN A 184 -17.81 7.77 -8.12
CA GLN A 184 -17.06 8.13 -9.32
C GLN A 184 -15.80 7.27 -9.51
N TYR A 185 -15.35 6.57 -8.47
CA TYR A 185 -14.09 5.84 -8.51
C TYR A 185 -14.15 4.65 -9.47
N SER A 186 -13.18 4.59 -10.38
CA SER A 186 -12.94 3.47 -11.28
C SER A 186 -11.58 2.83 -11.01
N VAL A 187 -11.54 1.50 -11.01
CA VAL A 187 -10.27 0.75 -10.90
C VAL A 187 -9.45 0.96 -12.18
N PRO A 188 -8.17 1.37 -12.09
CA PRO A 188 -7.28 1.45 -13.25
C PRO A 188 -7.25 0.15 -14.07
N PRO A 189 -7.35 0.21 -15.41
CA PRO A 189 -7.35 -0.99 -16.27
C PRO A 189 -6.14 -1.89 -16.06
N LEU A 190 -4.97 -1.30 -15.80
CA LEU A 190 -3.72 -2.03 -15.56
C LEU A 190 -3.81 -2.96 -14.34
N TRP A 191 -4.53 -2.57 -13.29
CA TRP A 191 -4.71 -3.41 -12.10
C TRP A 191 -5.57 -4.63 -12.40
N ASN A 192 -6.61 -4.46 -13.22
CA ASN A 192 -7.43 -5.58 -13.69
C ASN A 192 -6.63 -6.55 -14.57
N ALA A 193 -5.74 -6.04 -15.42
CA ALA A 193 -4.84 -6.84 -16.24
C ALA A 193 -3.88 -7.67 -15.36
N ALA A 194 -3.24 -7.02 -14.38
CA ALA A 194 -2.35 -7.67 -13.42
C ALA A 194 -3.09 -8.76 -12.61
N ALA A 195 -4.29 -8.46 -12.08
CA ALA A 195 -5.08 -9.41 -11.29
C ALA A 195 -5.55 -10.64 -12.10
N ARG A 196 -5.62 -10.54 -13.43
CA ARG A 196 -5.95 -11.65 -14.33
C ARG A 196 -4.73 -12.49 -14.72
N GLY A 197 -3.54 -12.17 -14.21
CA GLY A 197 -2.31 -12.86 -14.58
C GLY A 197 -1.92 -12.64 -16.05
N GLN A 198 -2.28 -11.50 -16.64
CA GLN A 198 -1.96 -11.20 -18.05
C GLN A 198 -0.47 -10.93 -18.30
N PHE A 199 0.33 -10.85 -17.24
CA PHE A 199 1.77 -10.67 -17.31
C PHE A 199 2.47 -11.83 -16.58
N PRO A 200 3.65 -12.26 -17.04
CA PRO A 200 4.44 -13.27 -16.36
C PRO A 200 4.83 -12.79 -14.96
N SER A 201 4.38 -13.47 -13.90
CA SER A 201 4.75 -13.15 -12.52
C SER A 201 6.05 -13.83 -12.08
N GLU A 202 6.59 -14.73 -12.89
CA GLU A 202 7.83 -15.47 -12.59
C GLU A 202 9.08 -14.60 -12.69
N ASP A 203 9.02 -13.52 -13.50
CA ASP A 203 10.06 -12.51 -13.56
C ASP A 203 9.45 -11.12 -13.34
N LEU A 204 9.51 -10.65 -12.09
CA LEU A 204 9.03 -9.33 -11.69
C LEU A 204 9.81 -8.18 -12.37
N SER A 205 11.03 -8.43 -12.84
CA SER A 205 11.81 -7.43 -13.58
C SER A 205 11.29 -7.25 -15.00
N LEU A 206 10.98 -8.35 -15.69
CA LEU A 206 10.32 -8.33 -16.99
C LEU A 206 8.90 -7.75 -16.89
N PHE A 207 8.17 -8.11 -15.83
CA PHE A 207 6.85 -7.56 -15.53
C PHE A 207 6.91 -6.04 -15.36
N SER A 208 7.84 -5.53 -14.55
CA SER A 208 8.05 -4.09 -14.37
C SER A 208 8.35 -3.42 -15.72
N ALA A 209 9.28 -3.98 -16.50
CA ALA A 209 9.64 -3.44 -17.81
C ALA A 209 8.44 -3.40 -18.79
N ALA A 210 7.61 -4.44 -18.81
CA ALA A 210 6.40 -4.50 -19.63
C ALA A 210 5.36 -3.44 -19.20
N ILE A 211 5.19 -3.24 -17.90
CA ILE A 211 4.30 -2.22 -17.36
C ILE A 211 4.74 -0.80 -17.72
N HIS A 212 6.03 -0.51 -17.57
CA HIS A 212 6.58 0.78 -17.96
C HIS A 212 6.43 1.03 -19.46
N HIS A 213 6.61 0.01 -20.29
CA HIS A 213 6.38 0.11 -21.72
C HIS A 213 4.90 0.37 -22.05
N TRP A 214 3.98 -0.33 -21.38
CA TRP A 214 2.54 -0.09 -21.54
C TRP A 214 2.16 1.36 -21.19
N GLY A 215 2.64 1.87 -20.06
CA GLY A 215 2.39 3.26 -19.64
C GLY A 215 2.96 4.28 -20.63
N TRP A 216 4.13 4.00 -21.22
CA TRP A 216 4.70 4.84 -22.28
C TRP A 216 3.84 4.83 -23.55
N CYS A 217 3.33 3.67 -23.98
CA CYS A 217 2.44 3.58 -25.15
C CYS A 217 1.16 4.39 -24.97
N GLU A 218 0.53 4.33 -23.80
CA GLU A 218 -0.66 5.14 -23.46
C GLU A 218 -0.35 6.65 -23.50
N GLN A 219 0.82 7.07 -23.00
CA GLN A 219 1.25 8.47 -23.08
C GLN A 219 1.44 8.93 -24.53
N VAL A 220 2.03 8.08 -25.37
CA VAL A 220 2.19 8.36 -26.81
C VAL A 220 0.83 8.48 -27.49
N GLU A 221 -0.10 7.56 -27.23
CA GLU A 221 -1.46 7.63 -27.79
C GLU A 221 -2.16 8.93 -27.37
N GLN A 222 -2.13 9.28 -26.08
CA GLN A 222 -2.71 10.53 -25.59
C GLN A 222 -2.04 11.76 -26.21
N ALA A 223 -0.73 11.76 -26.39
CA ALA A 223 0.00 12.85 -27.05
C ALA A 223 -0.40 12.97 -28.53
N CYS A 224 -0.56 11.86 -29.24
CA CYS A 224 -1.04 11.86 -30.63
C CYS A 224 -2.48 12.37 -30.77
N LEU A 225 -3.33 12.15 -29.76
CA LEU A 225 -4.73 12.58 -29.74
C LEU A 225 -4.91 14.05 -29.31
N LYS A 226 -3.94 14.66 -28.60
CA LYS A 226 -3.95 16.08 -28.26
C LYS A 226 -3.51 16.93 -29.46
N THR A 227 -4.47 17.55 -30.15
CA THR A 227 -4.27 18.32 -31.39
C THR A 227 -3.82 19.78 -31.24
N ASP A 228 -3.31 20.22 -30.08
CA ASP A 228 -2.83 21.59 -29.92
C ASP A 228 -1.31 21.70 -30.13
N ALA A 229 -0.94 22.33 -31.25
CA ALA A 229 0.40 22.46 -31.82
C ALA A 229 1.37 23.36 -31.02
N GLY A 230 1.31 23.36 -29.69
CA GLY A 230 2.11 24.24 -28.84
C GLY A 230 2.76 23.61 -27.63
N ASP A 231 2.39 22.40 -27.24
CA ASP A 231 2.91 21.75 -26.04
C ASP A 231 3.66 20.47 -26.42
N THR A 232 4.94 20.60 -26.76
CA THR A 232 5.83 19.44 -26.74
C THR A 232 5.95 19.01 -25.28
N ASP A 233 5.12 18.06 -24.86
CA ASP A 233 5.24 17.43 -23.55
C ASP A 233 6.68 16.93 -23.37
N SER A 234 7.46 17.66 -22.57
CA SER A 234 8.91 17.50 -22.41
C SER A 234 9.27 16.27 -21.57
N THR A 235 8.27 15.50 -21.16
CA THR A 235 8.43 14.33 -20.28
C THR A 235 8.52 13.00 -21.02
N LEU A 236 8.12 12.96 -22.30
CA LEU A 236 8.24 11.78 -23.14
C LEU A 236 9.71 11.54 -23.53
N GLU A 237 10.36 10.59 -22.85
CA GLU A 237 11.69 10.10 -23.23
C GLU A 237 11.64 9.51 -24.65
N ARG A 238 12.52 10.01 -25.51
CA ARG A 238 12.57 9.66 -26.95
C ARG A 238 13.74 8.74 -27.27
N ASP A 239 14.70 8.62 -26.36
CA ASP A 239 15.80 7.67 -26.47
C ASP A 239 15.35 6.30 -25.94
N SER A 240 15.24 5.33 -26.85
CA SER A 240 14.84 3.96 -26.54
C SER A 240 15.78 3.23 -25.59
N THR A 241 17.01 3.73 -25.38
CA THR A 241 17.98 3.17 -24.42
C THR A 241 17.88 3.80 -23.03
N GLN A 242 17.32 5.01 -22.93
CA GLN A 242 17.20 5.76 -21.68
C GLN A 242 15.83 5.59 -21.00
N CYS A 243 14.83 5.09 -21.72
CA CYS A 243 13.56 4.70 -21.13
C CYS A 243 13.74 3.52 -20.15
N VAL A 244 12.77 3.32 -19.24
CA VAL A 244 12.85 2.27 -18.20
C VAL A 244 13.03 0.87 -18.81
N PHE A 245 12.27 0.56 -19.87
CA PHE A 245 12.44 -0.68 -20.62
C PHE A 245 13.85 -0.79 -21.22
N GLY A 246 14.37 0.26 -21.85
CA GLY A 246 15.69 0.28 -22.48
C GLY A 246 16.83 0.06 -21.50
N LYS A 247 16.78 0.74 -20.34
CA LYS A 247 17.74 0.56 -19.25
C LYS A 247 17.71 -0.86 -18.70
N TRP A 248 16.53 -1.44 -18.51
CA TRP A 248 16.38 -2.83 -18.10
C TRP A 248 16.90 -3.79 -19.19
N PHE A 249 16.47 -3.61 -20.43
CA PHE A 249 16.82 -4.47 -21.56
C PHE A 249 18.31 -4.46 -21.82
N HIS A 250 19.01 -3.34 -21.74
CA HIS A 250 20.47 -3.28 -21.91
C HIS A 250 21.26 -3.64 -20.64
N GLY A 251 20.58 -3.83 -19.50
CA GLY A 251 21.14 -4.29 -18.24
C GLY A 251 20.82 -5.75 -17.95
N GLN A 252 20.05 -5.99 -16.88
CA GLN A 252 19.65 -7.34 -16.45
C GLN A 252 18.88 -8.11 -17.53
N GLY A 253 18.01 -7.42 -18.28
CA GLY A 253 17.23 -8.02 -19.36
C GLY A 253 18.10 -8.63 -20.45
N TYR A 254 19.20 -7.98 -20.85
CA TYR A 254 20.11 -8.51 -21.87
C TYR A 254 20.80 -9.78 -21.39
N GLN A 255 21.19 -9.83 -20.13
CA GLN A 255 21.89 -10.97 -19.55
C GLN A 255 21.00 -12.22 -19.50
N GLN A 256 19.70 -12.04 -19.28
CA GLN A 256 18.74 -13.13 -19.12
C GLN A 256 18.00 -13.50 -20.41
N TYR A 257 17.74 -12.52 -21.27
CA TYR A 257 16.89 -12.64 -22.47
C TYR A 257 17.56 -12.16 -23.77
N GLY A 258 18.79 -11.62 -23.72
CA GLY A 258 19.47 -11.08 -24.90
C GLY A 258 20.05 -12.12 -25.85
N GLN A 259 20.00 -13.40 -25.48
CA GLN A 259 20.44 -14.54 -26.29
C GLN A 259 19.24 -15.42 -26.62
N PHE A 260 18.44 -15.00 -27.60
CA PHE A 260 17.54 -15.91 -28.30
C PHE A 260 18.21 -16.31 -29.61
N ASP A 261 18.63 -17.57 -29.71
CA ASP A 261 19.05 -18.21 -30.96
C ASP A 261 17.87 -18.39 -31.92
#